data_AF-A0A350G1D5-F1
#
_entry.id   AF-A0A350G1D5-F1
#
_cell.length_a   1.000
_cell.length_b   1.000
_cell.length_c   1.000
_cell.angle_alpha   90.00
_cell.angle_beta   90.00
_cell.angle_gamma   90.00
#
_symmetry.space_group_name_H-M   'P 1'
#
loop_
_entity.id
_entity.type
_entity.pdbx_description
1 polymer ?
#
loop_
_entity_poly.entity_id
_entity_poly.type
_entity_poly.pdbx_seq_one_letter_code
_entity_poly.pdbx_strand_id
1 'polypeptide(L)'
;WRRVWLYLAIPFVAILWLIFFPNAPYMLTDLQDLARTSFDAPLWYDVIIVVWCSWTAMLLGVVSLYLMQDIVQRTFGRFAGWAFVFIISAASSFGIYIGRFVRLNSWDILQNPAETAMNILGLVIDPSRRLAAFTLLYTFFFLFVYLLLYSFGHLLQEQNTKANETPQQLEDAHKTNVEQ
;
A
#
# COMPACT_ATOMS: atom_id res chain seq x y z
N TRP A 1 28.78 -13.48 -6.24
CA TRP A 1 28.78 -12.37 -5.27
C TRP A 1 27.65 -11.35 -5.41
N ARG A 2 27.02 -11.18 -6.59
CA ARG A 2 25.98 -10.13 -6.82
C ARG A 2 24.54 -10.48 -6.35
N ARG A 3 24.20 -11.78 -6.17
CA ARG A 3 22.84 -12.21 -5.75
C ARG A 3 22.59 -12.13 -4.25
N VAL A 4 23.59 -12.38 -3.41
CA VAL A 4 23.44 -12.33 -1.93
C VAL A 4 23.10 -10.92 -1.46
N TRP A 5 23.70 -9.91 -2.07
CA TRP A 5 23.37 -8.51 -1.81
C TRP A 5 21.94 -8.13 -2.22
N LEU A 6 21.39 -8.74 -3.28
CA LEU A 6 19.98 -8.54 -3.63
C LEU A 6 19.05 -9.17 -2.59
N TYR A 7 19.37 -10.36 -2.08
CA TYR A 7 18.59 -11.00 -1.01
C TYR A 7 18.65 -10.28 0.34
N LEU A 8 19.64 -9.42 0.59
CA LEU A 8 19.73 -8.58 1.79
C LEU A 8 19.17 -7.17 1.56
N ALA A 9 19.39 -6.59 0.38
CA ALA A 9 18.91 -5.26 0.03
C ALA A 9 17.39 -5.24 -0.16
N ILE A 10 16.80 -6.28 -0.75
CA ILE A 10 15.34 -6.37 -0.94
C ILE A 10 14.59 -6.35 0.40
N PRO A 11 14.90 -7.19 1.42
CA PRO A 11 14.23 -7.11 2.70
C PRO A 11 14.58 -5.82 3.45
N PHE A 12 15.80 -5.30 3.36
CA PHE A 12 16.15 -4.02 4.00
C PHE A 12 15.35 -2.85 3.42
N VAL A 13 15.25 -2.75 2.09
CA VAL A 13 14.44 -1.74 1.40
C VAL A 13 12.95 -1.98 1.66
N ALA A 14 12.50 -3.23 1.74
CA ALA A 14 11.12 -3.56 2.10
C ALA A 14 10.80 -3.16 3.54
N ILE A 15 11.72 -3.32 4.50
CA ILE A 15 11.59 -2.86 5.88
C ILE A 15 11.56 -1.33 5.92
N LEU A 16 12.47 -0.66 5.21
CA LEU A 16 12.48 0.80 5.11
C LEU A 16 11.15 1.31 4.52
N TRP A 17 10.69 0.67 3.46
CA TRP A 17 9.40 0.95 2.83
C TRP A 17 8.22 0.71 3.78
N LEU A 18 8.23 -0.38 4.55
CA LEU A 18 7.20 -0.70 5.55
C LEU A 18 7.10 0.36 6.64
N ILE A 19 8.20 1.03 6.96
CA ILE A 19 8.26 2.14 7.94
C ILE A 19 7.63 3.41 7.36
N PHE A 20 7.79 3.67 6.07
CA PHE A 20 7.20 4.85 5.41
C PHE A 20 5.75 4.65 4.94
N PHE A 21 5.34 3.40 4.70
CA PHE A 21 3.99 3.07 4.26
C PHE A 21 2.86 3.57 5.19
N PRO A 22 2.92 3.41 6.52
CA PRO A 22 1.88 3.93 7.41
C PRO A 22 1.86 5.46 7.48
N ASN A 23 2.93 6.15 7.06
CA ASN A 23 3.03 7.60 7.15
C ASN A 23 2.14 8.33 6.10
N ALA A 24 1.84 7.67 4.98
CA ALA A 24 0.92 8.19 3.95
C ALA A 24 -0.53 8.39 4.48
N PRO A 25 -1.17 7.42 5.15
CA PRO A 25 -2.49 7.60 5.75
C PRO A 25 -2.50 8.52 6.98
N TYR A 26 -1.36 8.77 7.64
CA TYR A 26 -1.25 9.73 8.75
C TYR A 26 -1.52 11.17 8.33
N MET A 27 -1.08 11.55 7.13
CA MET A 27 -1.38 12.86 6.54
C MET A 27 -2.90 13.09 6.41
N LEU A 28 -3.68 12.01 6.23
CA LEU A 28 -5.15 12.08 6.16
C LEU A 28 -5.79 12.43 7.50
N THR A 29 -5.13 12.11 8.62
CA THR A 29 -5.65 12.39 9.96
C THR A 29 -5.21 13.74 10.53
N ASP A 30 -4.10 14.30 10.05
CA ASP A 30 -3.62 15.64 10.39
C ASP A 30 -4.62 16.74 9.94
N LEU A 31 -5.45 16.43 8.92
CA LEU A 31 -6.66 17.19 8.55
C LEU A 31 -7.56 17.54 9.74
N GLN A 32 -7.67 16.63 10.71
CA GLN A 32 -8.56 16.79 11.87
C GLN A 32 -7.98 17.73 12.93
N ASP A 33 -6.64 17.80 13.03
CA ASP A 33 -5.93 18.64 13.99
C ASP A 33 -5.66 20.05 13.42
N LEU A 34 -5.44 20.19 12.09
CA LEU A 34 -5.44 21.50 11.40
C LEU A 34 -6.83 22.15 11.39
N ALA A 35 -7.91 21.39 11.19
CA ALA A 35 -9.27 21.92 11.26
C ALA A 35 -9.65 22.47 12.65
N ARG A 36 -8.92 22.09 13.70
CA ARG A 36 -9.09 22.60 15.07
C ARG A 36 -8.21 23.80 15.39
N THR A 37 -7.13 24.02 14.65
CA THR A 37 -6.10 25.02 14.95
C THR A 37 -6.07 26.06 13.85
N SER A 38 -7.03 26.98 13.89
CA SER A 38 -7.17 28.06 12.92
C SER A 38 -5.93 28.96 12.88
N PHE A 39 -5.15 28.87 11.80
CA PHE A 39 -4.26 29.95 11.36
C PHE A 39 -4.91 30.70 10.18
N ASP A 40 -4.44 31.93 9.94
CA ASP A 40 -4.92 32.98 9.00
C ASP A 40 -5.11 32.58 7.52
N ALA A 41 -4.95 31.31 7.16
CA ALA A 41 -5.20 30.77 5.83
C ALA A 41 -6.67 30.31 5.70
N PRO A 42 -7.30 30.42 4.51
CA PRO A 42 -8.63 29.85 4.30
C PRO A 42 -8.58 28.33 4.51
N LEU A 43 -9.30 27.82 5.52
CA LEU A 43 -9.42 26.39 5.85
C LEU A 43 -9.63 25.48 4.64
N TRP A 44 -10.33 25.96 3.61
CA TRP A 44 -10.56 25.23 2.36
C TRP A 44 -9.26 24.90 1.59
N TYR A 45 -8.27 25.79 1.60
CA TYR A 45 -7.00 25.61 0.90
C TYR A 45 -6.16 24.49 1.53
N ASP A 46 -6.01 24.52 2.85
CA ASP A 46 -5.25 23.51 3.59
C ASP A 46 -5.91 22.13 3.50
N VAL A 47 -7.25 22.09 3.59
CA VAL A 47 -8.02 20.85 3.39
C VAL A 47 -7.80 20.30 1.98
N ILE A 48 -7.86 21.12 0.94
CA ILE A 48 -7.65 20.65 -0.44
C ILE A 48 -6.24 20.10 -0.63
N ILE A 49 -5.20 20.80 -0.16
CA ILE A 49 -3.81 20.36 -0.31
C ILE A 49 -3.57 19.05 0.42
N VAL A 50 -4.03 18.94 1.66
CA VAL A 50 -3.78 17.75 2.47
C VAL A 50 -4.62 16.57 1.95
N VAL A 51 -5.86 16.79 1.52
CA VAL A 51 -6.66 15.74 0.85
C VAL A 51 -5.96 15.28 -0.43
N TRP A 52 -5.47 16.20 -1.26
CA TRP A 52 -4.76 15.87 -2.49
C TRP A 52 -3.47 15.09 -2.23
N CYS A 53 -2.68 15.53 -1.25
CA CYS A 53 -1.45 14.86 -0.84
C CYS A 53 -1.74 13.47 -0.29
N SER A 54 -2.71 13.34 0.62
CA SER A 54 -3.10 12.07 1.25
C SER A 54 -3.64 11.09 0.23
N TRP A 55 -4.47 11.54 -0.71
CA TRP A 55 -4.99 10.70 -1.79
C TRP A 55 -3.87 10.21 -2.71
N THR A 56 -2.96 11.11 -3.08
CA THR A 56 -1.80 10.77 -3.91
C THR A 56 -0.90 9.76 -3.20
N ALA A 57 -0.59 9.98 -1.91
CA ALA A 57 0.24 9.10 -1.11
C ALA A 57 -0.41 7.71 -0.93
N MET A 58 -1.73 7.65 -0.72
CA MET A 58 -2.48 6.41 -0.65
C MET A 58 -2.41 5.63 -1.98
N LEU A 59 -2.65 6.29 -3.12
CA LEU A 59 -2.54 5.66 -4.44
C LEU A 59 -1.13 5.13 -4.70
N LEU A 60 -0.10 5.93 -4.38
CA LEU A 60 1.30 5.53 -4.52
C LEU A 60 1.62 4.31 -3.65
N GLY A 61 1.10 4.27 -2.43
CA GLY A 61 1.18 3.12 -1.53
C GLY A 61 0.56 1.87 -2.17
N VAL A 62 -0.67 1.96 -2.67
CA VAL A 62 -1.35 0.82 -3.30
C VAL A 62 -0.61 0.31 -4.54
N VAL A 63 -0.12 1.20 -5.40
CA VAL A 63 0.72 0.84 -6.56
C VAL A 63 2.00 0.15 -6.11
N SER A 64 2.66 0.65 -5.06
CA SER A 64 3.86 0.01 -4.52
C SER A 64 3.58 -1.38 -3.94
N LEU A 65 2.44 -1.58 -3.29
CA LEU A 65 2.02 -2.89 -2.78
C LEU A 65 1.79 -3.88 -3.93
N TYR A 66 1.17 -3.42 -5.03
CA TYR A 66 0.98 -4.22 -6.23
C TYR A 66 2.31 -4.68 -6.84
N LEU A 67 3.29 -3.77 -6.98
CA LEU A 67 4.62 -4.11 -7.48
C LEU A 67 5.33 -5.13 -6.58
N MET A 68 5.22 -4.99 -5.26
CA MET A 68 5.78 -5.98 -4.34
C MET A 68 5.05 -7.31 -4.38
N GLN A 69 3.73 -7.32 -4.53
CA GLN A 69 2.98 -8.55 -4.76
C GLN A 69 3.51 -9.27 -6.00
N ASP A 70 3.73 -8.58 -7.12
CA ASP A 70 4.25 -9.19 -8.35
C ASP A 70 5.64 -9.83 -8.14
N ILE A 71 6.54 -9.15 -7.44
CA ILE A 71 7.88 -9.68 -7.11
C ILE A 71 7.78 -10.93 -6.24
N VAL A 72 6.95 -10.89 -5.19
CA VAL A 72 6.73 -12.03 -4.28
C VAL A 72 6.09 -13.19 -5.02
N GLN A 73 5.11 -12.90 -5.88
CA GLN A 73 4.40 -13.90 -6.67
C GLN A 73 5.32 -14.61 -7.66
N ARG A 74 6.25 -13.89 -8.30
CA ARG A 74 7.26 -14.49 -9.20
C ARG A 74 8.29 -15.36 -8.46
N THR A 75 8.57 -15.05 -7.20
CA THR A 75 9.62 -15.72 -6.42
C THR A 75 9.10 -16.91 -5.61
N PHE A 76 7.93 -16.76 -4.98
CA PHE A 76 7.35 -17.70 -4.01
C PHE A 76 5.97 -18.24 -4.41
N GLY A 77 5.44 -17.81 -5.56
CA GLY A 77 4.16 -18.25 -6.09
C GLY A 77 2.97 -17.38 -5.69
N ARG A 78 1.83 -17.63 -6.34
CA ARG A 78 0.61 -16.80 -6.24
C ARG A 78 -0.01 -16.77 -4.85
N PHE A 79 0.03 -17.88 -4.12
CA PHE A 79 -0.51 -17.95 -2.76
C PHE A 79 0.28 -17.05 -1.79
N ALA A 80 1.61 -17.07 -1.89
CA ALA A 80 2.48 -16.23 -1.08
C ALA A 80 2.27 -14.73 -1.37
N GLY A 81 2.05 -14.35 -2.64
CA GLY A 81 1.74 -12.97 -3.01
C GLY A 81 0.44 -12.45 -2.37
N TRP A 82 -0.63 -13.24 -2.40
CA TRP A 82 -1.89 -12.85 -1.76
C TRP A 82 -1.81 -12.82 -0.23
N ALA A 83 -1.13 -13.79 0.38
CA ALA A 83 -0.86 -13.78 1.81
C ALA A 83 -0.08 -12.53 2.23
N PHE A 84 0.92 -12.13 1.44
CA PHE A 84 1.69 -10.91 1.66
C PHE A 84 0.81 -9.67 1.64
N VAL A 85 -0.07 -9.51 0.64
CA VAL A 85 -1.01 -8.38 0.57
C VAL A 85 -1.92 -8.30 1.80
N PHE A 86 -2.45 -9.44 2.24
CA PHE A 86 -3.31 -9.48 3.42
C PHE A 86 -2.54 -9.05 4.69
N ILE A 87 -1.34 -9.60 4.90
CA ILE A 87 -0.49 -9.27 6.05
C ILE A 87 -0.12 -7.79 6.03
N ILE A 88 0.33 -7.25 4.90
CA ILE A 88 0.72 -5.85 4.78
C ILE A 88 -0.48 -4.93 4.99
N SER A 89 -1.65 -5.26 4.45
CA SER A 89 -2.87 -4.45 4.64
C SER A 89 -3.30 -4.40 6.10
N ALA A 90 -3.23 -5.53 6.81
CA ALA A 90 -3.51 -5.62 8.24
C ALA A 90 -2.47 -4.85 9.07
N ALA A 91 -1.18 -5.04 8.78
CA ALA A 91 -0.08 -4.34 9.46
C ALA A 91 -0.17 -2.81 9.26
N SER A 92 -0.54 -2.37 8.06
CA SER A 92 -0.70 -0.95 7.74
C SER A 92 -1.88 -0.34 8.48
N SER A 93 -3.01 -1.05 8.54
CA SER A 93 -4.20 -0.60 9.29
C SER A 93 -3.92 -0.52 10.79
N PHE A 94 -3.14 -1.47 11.30
CA PHE A 94 -2.66 -1.45 12.68
C PHE A 94 -1.69 -0.29 12.94
N GLY A 95 -0.77 -0.02 12.00
CA GLY A 95 0.14 1.13 12.05
C GLY A 95 -0.57 2.49 12.01
N ILE A 96 -1.69 2.60 11.31
CA ILE A 96 -2.55 3.80 11.34
C ILE A 96 -3.21 3.96 12.72
N TYR A 97 -3.68 2.87 13.31
CA TYR A 97 -4.31 2.89 14.64
C TYR A 97 -3.30 3.29 15.72
N ILE A 98 -2.24 2.47 15.87
CA ILE A 98 -0.88 2.97 15.93
C ILE A 98 -0.72 4.45 16.24
N GLY A 99 -0.61 5.09 15.10
CA GLY A 99 -0.20 6.43 15.04
C GLY A 99 -1.21 7.48 15.39
N ARG A 100 -2.48 7.21 15.10
CA ARG A 100 -3.57 8.12 15.41
C ARG A 100 -3.85 8.17 16.91
N PHE A 101 -3.80 7.03 17.59
CA PHE A 101 -4.25 6.92 18.98
C PHE A 101 -3.11 6.88 19.99
N VAL A 102 -1.96 6.31 19.61
CA VAL A 102 -0.77 6.26 20.49
C VAL A 102 0.20 7.40 20.16
N ARG A 103 0.01 8.12 19.04
CA ARG A 103 0.91 9.20 18.56
C ARG A 103 2.39 8.78 18.48
N LEU A 104 2.65 7.47 18.35
CA LEU A 104 4.00 6.93 18.19
C LEU A 104 4.52 7.34 16.82
N ASN A 105 5.49 8.25 16.80
CA ASN A 105 6.18 8.60 15.58
C ASN A 105 7.30 7.59 15.30
N SER A 106 7.75 7.48 14.05
CA SER A 106 8.94 6.69 13.70
C SER A 106 10.19 7.14 14.47
N TRP A 107 10.17 8.37 15.00
CA TRP A 107 11.20 8.94 15.86
C TRP A 107 11.26 8.32 17.27
N ASP A 108 10.12 7.89 17.84
CA ASP A 108 10.06 7.26 19.18
C ASP A 108 10.67 5.86 19.19
N ILE A 109 10.52 5.12 18.09
CA ILE A 109 11.16 3.80 17.92
C ILE A 109 12.69 3.92 17.97
N LEU A 110 13.25 5.03 17.47
CA LEU A 110 14.68 5.27 17.49
C LEU A 110 15.19 5.74 18.86
N GLN A 111 14.37 6.50 19.61
CA GLN A 111 14.76 7.03 20.92
C GLN A 111 14.58 6.02 22.06
N ASN A 112 13.48 5.27 22.09
CA ASN A 112 13.19 4.30 23.16
C ASN A 112 12.49 3.03 22.61
N PRO A 113 13.26 2.11 21.99
CA PRO A 113 12.69 0.94 21.33
C PRO A 113 12.01 -0.05 22.28
N ALA A 114 12.50 -0.19 23.52
CA ALA A 114 11.98 -1.18 24.48
C ALA A 114 10.60 -0.80 25.06
N GLU A 115 10.42 0.46 25.44
CA GLU A 115 9.17 0.97 26.01
C GLU A 115 8.07 1.05 24.94
N THR A 116 8.45 1.48 23.73
CA THR A 116 7.57 1.48 22.56
C THR A 116 7.13 0.06 22.21
N ALA A 117 8.03 -0.92 22.20
CA ALA A 117 7.69 -2.31 21.92
C ALA A 117 6.77 -2.92 22.99
N MET A 118 6.97 -2.62 24.28
CA MET A 118 6.08 -3.07 25.36
C MET A 118 4.67 -2.49 25.25
N ASN A 119 4.53 -1.21 24.89
CA ASN A 119 3.22 -0.60 24.66
C ASN A 119 2.50 -1.22 23.46
N ILE A 120 3.22 -1.50 22.37
CA ILE A 120 2.68 -2.20 21.19
C ILE A 120 2.24 -3.62 21.56
N LEU A 121 3.07 -4.36 22.30
CA LEU A 121 2.75 -5.71 22.78
C LEU A 121 1.53 -5.71 23.69
N GLY A 122 1.39 -4.74 24.60
CA GLY A 122 0.21 -4.59 25.44
C GLY A 122 -1.08 -4.38 24.64
N LEU A 123 -1.03 -3.55 23.58
CA LEU A 123 -2.18 -3.33 22.69
C LEU A 123 -2.52 -4.56 21.83
N VAL A 124 -1.53 -5.38 21.45
CA VAL A 124 -1.75 -6.62 20.68
C VAL A 124 -2.30 -7.74 21.57
N ILE A 125 -1.87 -7.79 22.84
CA ILE A 125 -2.28 -8.83 23.79
C ILE A 125 -3.68 -8.57 24.35
N ASP A 126 -4.06 -7.30 24.57
CA ASP A 126 -5.42 -6.93 25.01
C ASP A 126 -6.05 -5.87 24.09
N PRO A 127 -6.41 -6.25 22.84
CA PRO A 127 -6.95 -5.31 21.88
C PRO A 127 -8.37 -4.91 22.29
N SER A 128 -8.54 -3.63 22.65
CA SER A 128 -9.88 -3.08 22.89
C SER A 128 -10.79 -3.32 21.67
N ARG A 129 -12.08 -3.59 21.89
CA ARG A 129 -13.04 -3.83 20.78
C ARG A 129 -13.05 -2.71 19.73
N ARG A 130 -12.77 -1.47 20.14
CA ARG A 130 -12.65 -0.30 19.25
C ARG A 130 -11.41 -0.38 18.35
N LEU A 131 -10.28 -0.85 18.90
CA LEU A 131 -9.03 -1.07 18.15
C LEU A 131 -9.20 -2.16 17.10
N ALA A 132 -9.77 -3.29 17.49
CA ALA A 132 -10.04 -4.39 16.58
C ALA A 132 -11.00 -3.97 15.46
N ALA A 133 -12.11 -3.29 15.80
CA ALA A 133 -13.07 -2.81 14.80
C ALA A 133 -12.46 -1.78 13.84
N PHE A 134 -11.67 -0.83 14.34
CA PHE A 134 -10.99 0.17 13.50
C PHE A 134 -10.00 -0.47 12.53
N THR A 135 -9.13 -1.35 13.05
CA THR A 135 -8.10 -2.04 12.26
C THR A 135 -8.74 -2.90 11.18
N LEU A 136 -9.78 -3.64 11.53
CA LEU A 136 -10.50 -4.53 10.61
C LEU A 136 -11.23 -3.74 9.52
N LEU A 137 -11.91 -2.65 9.87
CA LEU A 137 -12.60 -1.79 8.91
C LEU A 137 -11.62 -1.11 7.94
N TYR A 138 -10.50 -0.57 8.44
CA TYR A 138 -9.46 -0.01 7.59
C TYR A 138 -8.78 -1.06 6.72
N THR A 139 -8.59 -2.28 7.23
CA THR A 139 -8.02 -3.38 6.44
C THR A 139 -8.93 -3.72 5.26
N PHE A 140 -10.24 -3.83 5.50
CA PHE A 140 -11.20 -4.06 4.41
C PHE A 140 -11.26 -2.90 3.42
N PHE A 141 -11.18 -1.65 3.91
CA PHE A 141 -11.14 -0.49 3.03
C PHE A 141 -9.89 -0.50 2.12
N PHE A 142 -8.70 -0.73 2.69
CA PHE A 142 -7.47 -0.87 1.89
C PHE A 142 -7.54 -2.02 0.90
N LEU A 143 -8.07 -3.17 1.33
CA LEU A 143 -8.22 -4.35 0.48
C LEU A 143 -9.22 -4.09 -0.65
N PHE A 144 -10.30 -3.36 -0.38
CA PHE A 144 -11.26 -2.93 -1.41
C PHE A 144 -10.59 -2.02 -2.46
N VAL A 145 -9.85 -0.99 -2.02
CA VAL A 145 -9.13 -0.09 -2.94
C VAL A 145 -8.07 -0.85 -3.75
N TYR A 146 -7.36 -1.78 -3.10
CA TYR A 146 -6.39 -2.65 -3.76
C TYR A 146 -7.04 -3.50 -4.85
N LEU A 147 -8.15 -4.19 -4.53
CA LEU A 147 -8.89 -5.02 -5.48
C LEU A 147 -9.44 -4.21 -6.66
N LEU A 148 -9.93 -3.00 -6.38
CA LEU A 148 -10.42 -2.11 -7.42
C LEU A 148 -9.30 -1.77 -8.40
N LEU A 149 -8.16 -1.28 -7.91
CA LEU A 149 -7.01 -0.96 -8.76
C LEU A 149 -6.46 -2.19 -9.50
N TYR A 150 -6.39 -3.34 -8.83
CA TYR A 150 -5.96 -4.60 -9.44
C TYR A 150 -6.88 -5.02 -10.60
N SER A 151 -8.20 -4.91 -10.41
CA SER A 151 -9.20 -5.23 -11.44
C SER A 151 -9.05 -4.32 -12.66
N PHE A 152 -8.93 -3.00 -12.43
CA PHE A 152 -8.69 -2.04 -13.52
C PHE A 152 -7.39 -2.32 -14.28
N GLY A 153 -6.30 -2.68 -13.56
CA GLY A 153 -5.04 -3.06 -14.19
C GLY A 153 -5.18 -4.29 -15.09
N HIS A 154 -5.91 -5.32 -14.62
CA HIS A 154 -6.16 -6.53 -15.41
C HIS A 154 -7.01 -6.26 -16.66
N LEU A 155 -8.05 -5.43 -16.53
CA LEU A 155 -8.90 -5.04 -17.66
C LEU A 155 -8.10 -4.34 -18.76
N LEU A 156 -7.19 -3.43 -18.39
CA LEU A 156 -6.32 -2.75 -19.36
C LEU A 156 -5.36 -3.72 -20.06
N GLN A 157 -4.87 -4.73 -19.34
CA GLN A 157 -4.00 -5.74 -19.92
C GLN A 157 -4.73 -6.63 -20.92
N GLU A 158 -5.97 -7.04 -20.62
CA GLU A 158 -6.81 -7.79 -21.57
C GLU A 158 -7.11 -7.01 -22.85
N GLN A 159 -7.36 -5.70 -22.75
CA GLN A 159 -7.57 -4.84 -23.92
C GLN A 159 -6.31 -4.74 -24.79
N ASN A 160 -5.14 -4.58 -24.17
CA ASN A 160 -3.87 -4.54 -24.89
C ASN A 160 -3.53 -5.86 -25.59
N THR A 161 -3.79 -7.01 -24.95
CA THR A 161 -3.55 -8.32 -25.58
C THR A 161 -4.43 -8.49 -26.82
N LYS A 162 -5.74 -8.19 -26.71
CA LYS A 162 -6.68 -8.27 -27.85
C LYS A 162 -6.32 -7.29 -28.98
N ALA A 163 -5.89 -6.08 -28.64
CA ALA A 163 -5.45 -5.08 -29.62
C ALA A 163 -4.20 -5.53 -30.40
N ASN A 164 -3.27 -6.26 -29.76
CA ASN A 164 -2.05 -6.76 -30.40
C ASN A 164 -2.28 -8.04 -31.22
N GLU A 165 -3.29 -8.86 -30.88
CA GLU A 165 -3.64 -10.06 -31.66
C GLU A 165 -4.28 -9.73 -33.02
N THR A 166 -5.00 -8.61 -33.12
CA THR A 166 -5.79 -8.26 -34.32
C THR A 166 -4.92 -8.00 -35.58
N PRO A 167 -3.82 -7.22 -35.52
CA PRO A 167 -2.93 -7.02 -36.66
C PRO A 167 -2.13 -8.28 -37.04
N GLN A 168 -1.73 -9.07 -36.04
CA GLN A 168 -0.91 -10.27 -36.24
C GLN A 168 -1.70 -11.36 -36.97
N GLN A 169 -2.97 -11.53 -36.62
CA GLN A 169 -3.89 -12.43 -37.35
C GLN A 169 -4.13 -11.99 -38.80
N LEU A 170 -4.20 -10.69 -39.07
CA LEU A 170 -4.34 -10.16 -40.44
C LEU A 170 -3.07 -10.36 -41.26
N GLU A 171 -1.90 -10.20 -40.65
CA GLU A 171 -0.61 -10.40 -41.30
C GLU A 171 -0.34 -11.89 -41.61
N ASP A 172 -0.68 -12.79 -40.70
CA ASP A 172 -0.56 -14.24 -40.89
C ASP A 172 -1.56 -14.76 -41.94
N ALA A 173 -2.79 -14.25 -41.94
CA ALA A 173 -3.77 -14.56 -42.99
C ALA A 173 -3.32 -14.06 -44.37
N HIS A 174 -2.66 -12.90 -44.44
CA HIS A 174 -2.11 -12.39 -45.69
C HIS A 174 -0.92 -13.23 -46.20
N LYS A 175 0.00 -13.65 -45.33
CA LYS A 175 1.12 -14.53 -45.70
C LYS A 175 0.64 -15.88 -46.22
N THR A 176 -0.37 -16.47 -45.58
CA THR A 176 -0.94 -17.76 -45.98
C THR A 176 -1.57 -17.71 -47.39
N ASN A 177 -2.20 -16.59 -47.76
CA ASN A 177 -2.77 -16.38 -49.08
C ASN A 177 -1.73 -16.06 -50.18
N VAL A 178 -0.53 -15.64 -49.81
CA VAL A 178 0.56 -15.33 -50.77
C VAL A 178 1.41 -16.57 -51.09
N GLU A 179 1.44 -17.57 -50.20
CA GLU A 179 2.14 -18.84 -50.42
C GLU A 179 1.31 -19.92 -51.14
N GLN A 180 0.01 -19.67 -51.38
CA GLN A 180 -0.89 -20.52 -52.19
C GLN A 180 -1.02 -20.02 -53.63
#